data_AF-A0A7Y7ULD4-F1
#
_entry.id   AF-A0A7Y7ULD4-F1
#
_cell.length_a   1.000
_cell.length_b   1.000
_cell.length_c   1.000
_cell.angle_alpha   90.00
_cell.angle_beta   90.00
_cell.angle_gamma   90.00
#
_symmetry.space_group_name_H-M   'P 1'
#
loop_
_entity.id
_entity.type
_entity.pdbx_description
1 polymer ?
#
loop_
_entity_poly.entity_id
_entity_poly.type
_entity_poly.pdbx_seq_one_letter_code
_entity_poly.pdbx_strand_id
1 'polypeptide(L)'
;MSQKITCPHCHNFIDLDKLADEKYNQILKEQEEKLKQEQEAQREIFAKELEEKTIEMRKKAQEFAEKKAFEERQKVELEMKDMAFRLQKAEEEQMQAKKMELEFMKKQRELEDKEKNFELEIEKKLFEERKVIEKNLEERLKENSKKEMDEKMQSIQEEFRKKELEYQKQQEQLKRSLDDAKRKAEQASQQIQGDIQEEDLKNIITQAFPIDKIDDVATGVKGADLIQTVKNNFGQSIGIIVWESKNTKSWQDAWVMKLKDDKLKSNGNIAILVTSVLPKEIKHFGMVEDVMVCSPEYAIAVATMLRDKLLSISKVEKSLEGKDIKMEMLYKYLSSQEFSGKISMMVDVFSNLKSGIDAERRAMEKNWKRREKDLERATFAITGMYGELESLMGQALPGAERLELGAGNDDYDLED
;
A
#
# COMPACT_ATOMS: atom_id res chain seq x y z
N MET A 1 32.66 -187.98 -5.78
CA MET A 1 34.05 -187.85 -5.30
C MET A 1 34.27 -186.45 -4.77
N SER A 2 33.69 -186.27 -3.59
CA SER A 2 33.81 -185.15 -2.68
C SER A 2 35.12 -185.17 -1.89
N GLN A 3 35.57 -183.98 -1.46
CA GLN A 3 36.89 -183.67 -0.87
C GLN A 3 37.93 -183.40 -2.01
N LYS A 4 39.27 -183.37 -1.87
CA LYS A 4 40.23 -183.70 -0.80
C LYS A 4 41.16 -182.53 -0.46
N ILE A 5 40.73 -181.83 0.59
CA ILE A 5 41.49 -181.39 1.79
C ILE A 5 43.02 -181.48 1.64
N THR A 6 43.69 -180.33 1.80
CA THR A 6 45.14 -180.19 1.60
C THR A 6 45.98 -180.92 2.66
N CYS A 7 47.06 -181.57 2.23
CA CYS A 7 48.02 -182.21 3.13
C CYS A 7 48.82 -181.18 3.97
N PRO A 8 48.85 -181.29 5.32
CA PRO A 8 49.51 -180.29 6.18
C PRO A 8 51.04 -180.19 6.07
N HIS A 9 51.73 -181.13 5.41
CA HIS A 9 53.20 -181.15 5.34
C HIS A 9 53.78 -180.63 3.99
N CYS A 10 52.96 -180.48 2.94
CA CYS A 10 53.47 -180.12 1.60
C CYS A 10 52.51 -179.46 0.58
N HIS A 11 51.30 -179.02 0.97
CA HIS A 11 50.43 -178.20 0.09
C HIS A 11 50.02 -178.82 -1.28
N ASN A 12 49.56 -180.07 -1.32
CA ASN A 12 48.94 -180.64 -2.53
C ASN A 12 47.49 -181.11 -2.31
N PHE A 13 46.71 -181.14 -3.39
CA PHE A 13 45.25 -181.30 -3.44
C PHE A 13 44.82 -182.40 -4.45
N ILE A 14 43.64 -183.02 -4.25
CA ILE A 14 43.06 -184.05 -5.14
C ILE A 14 41.52 -183.92 -5.12
N ASP A 15 40.77 -184.19 -6.20
CA ASP A 15 39.66 -185.18 -6.26
C ASP A 15 39.01 -185.32 -7.66
N LEU A 16 38.16 -186.33 -7.82
CA LEU A 16 38.18 -187.28 -8.94
C LEU A 16 36.90 -187.38 -9.79
N ASP A 17 35.82 -186.62 -9.53
CA ASP A 17 34.54 -186.78 -10.29
C ASP A 17 34.65 -186.45 -11.79
N LYS A 18 35.71 -185.72 -12.18
CA LYS A 18 35.92 -185.14 -13.50
C LYS A 18 35.89 -186.10 -14.70
N LEU A 19 35.92 -187.41 -14.50
CA LEU A 19 36.10 -188.42 -15.56
C LEU A 19 34.81 -189.11 -16.03
N ALA A 20 33.71 -189.03 -15.28
CA ALA A 20 32.42 -189.60 -15.72
C ALA A 20 31.57 -188.60 -16.53
N ASP A 21 31.69 -187.31 -16.23
CA ASP A 21 30.87 -186.23 -16.80
C ASP A 21 31.14 -185.97 -18.30
N GLU A 22 32.35 -186.26 -18.80
CA GLU A 22 32.77 -185.80 -20.14
C GLU A 22 31.93 -186.38 -21.29
N LYS A 23 31.53 -187.66 -21.22
CA LYS A 23 30.70 -188.28 -22.28
C LYS A 23 29.24 -187.86 -22.24
N TYR A 24 28.67 -187.63 -21.06
CA TYR A 24 27.27 -187.20 -20.94
C TYR A 24 27.09 -185.76 -21.42
N ASN A 25 28.09 -184.90 -21.15
CA ASN A 25 28.09 -183.49 -21.56
C ASN A 25 28.18 -183.26 -23.09
N GLN A 26 28.65 -184.22 -23.89
CA GLN A 26 28.72 -184.04 -25.35
C GLN A 26 27.33 -184.08 -26.02
N ILE A 27 26.47 -185.02 -25.62
CA ILE A 27 25.12 -185.19 -26.21
C ILE A 27 24.20 -184.01 -25.84
N LEU A 28 24.32 -183.50 -24.61
CA LEU A 28 23.58 -182.32 -24.14
C LEU A 28 23.87 -181.07 -24.99
N LYS A 29 25.15 -180.83 -25.34
CA LYS A 29 25.54 -179.65 -26.13
C LYS A 29 24.94 -179.61 -27.53
N GLU A 30 24.88 -180.73 -28.24
CA GLU A 30 24.28 -180.77 -29.59
C GLU A 30 22.77 -180.46 -29.58
N GLN A 31 22.06 -180.77 -28.49
CA GLN A 31 20.64 -180.41 -28.35
C GLN A 31 20.46 -178.92 -27.96
N GLU A 32 21.30 -178.40 -27.07
CA GLU A 32 21.26 -176.98 -26.67
C GLU A 32 21.57 -176.02 -27.83
N GLU A 33 22.50 -176.37 -28.73
CA GLU A 33 22.86 -175.51 -29.87
C GLU A 33 21.72 -175.38 -30.89
N LYS A 34 21.00 -176.47 -31.20
CA LYS A 34 19.85 -176.41 -32.11
C LYS A 34 18.71 -175.56 -31.55
N LEU A 35 18.42 -175.69 -30.25
CA LEU A 35 17.35 -174.93 -29.61
C LEU A 35 17.63 -173.42 -29.57
N LYS A 36 18.91 -173.02 -29.45
CA LYS A 36 19.32 -171.60 -29.52
C LYS A 36 19.08 -170.99 -30.89
N GLN A 37 19.43 -171.69 -31.96
CA GLN A 37 19.30 -171.17 -33.33
C GLN A 37 17.85 -170.83 -33.71
N GLU A 38 16.88 -171.66 -33.31
CA GLU A 38 15.45 -171.34 -33.52
C GLU A 38 14.99 -170.12 -32.70
N GLN A 39 15.50 -169.95 -31.47
CA GLN A 39 15.14 -168.82 -30.62
C GLN A 39 15.72 -167.48 -31.11
N GLU A 40 16.92 -167.48 -31.69
CA GLU A 40 17.51 -166.26 -32.27
C GLU A 40 16.79 -165.82 -33.55
N ALA A 41 16.44 -166.75 -34.44
CA ALA A 41 15.71 -166.44 -35.66
C ALA A 41 14.34 -165.77 -35.40
N GLN A 42 13.59 -166.22 -34.38
CA GLN A 42 12.32 -165.59 -34.00
C GLN A 42 12.51 -164.18 -33.42
N ARG A 43 13.61 -163.93 -32.68
CA ARG A 43 13.90 -162.61 -32.10
C ARG A 43 14.21 -161.55 -33.15
N GLU A 44 14.97 -161.89 -34.19
CA GLU A 44 15.30 -160.93 -35.26
C GLU A 44 14.07 -160.44 -36.05
N ILE A 45 13.11 -161.33 -36.31
CA ILE A 45 11.89 -160.98 -37.06
C ILE A 45 11.04 -159.99 -36.24
N PHE A 46 10.83 -160.27 -34.95
CA PHE A 46 10.05 -159.40 -34.06
C PHE A 46 10.72 -158.03 -33.83
N ALA A 47 12.06 -157.97 -33.80
CA ALA A 47 12.80 -156.72 -33.67
C ALA A 47 12.54 -155.77 -34.86
N LYS A 48 12.53 -156.30 -36.10
CA LYS A 48 12.32 -155.50 -37.32
C LYS A 48 10.91 -154.91 -37.42
N GLU A 49 9.86 -155.67 -37.10
CA GLU A 49 8.48 -155.16 -37.09
C GLU A 49 8.26 -154.04 -36.05
N LEU A 50 8.98 -154.10 -34.92
CA LEU A 50 8.90 -153.08 -33.88
C LEU A 50 9.56 -151.77 -34.34
N GLU A 51 10.72 -151.87 -35.00
CA GLU A 51 11.48 -150.71 -35.48
C GLU A 51 10.69 -149.91 -36.53
N GLU A 52 10.11 -150.56 -37.54
CA GLU A 52 9.29 -149.88 -38.58
C GLU A 52 8.12 -149.08 -37.98
N LYS A 53 7.37 -149.68 -37.03
CA LYS A 53 6.25 -149.00 -36.35
C LYS A 53 6.71 -147.79 -35.53
N THR A 54 7.88 -147.84 -34.89
CA THR A 54 8.41 -146.69 -34.15
C THR A 54 8.81 -145.53 -35.06
N ILE A 55 9.35 -145.82 -36.25
CA ILE A 55 9.74 -144.79 -37.24
C ILE A 55 8.51 -144.06 -37.78
N GLU A 56 7.43 -144.78 -38.09
CA GLU A 56 6.21 -144.17 -38.65
C GLU A 56 5.51 -143.22 -37.66
N MET A 57 5.41 -143.61 -36.37
CA MET A 57 4.86 -142.73 -35.33
C MET A 57 5.72 -141.47 -35.11
N ARG A 58 7.05 -141.60 -35.21
CA ARG A 58 7.98 -140.47 -34.99
C ARG A 58 7.84 -139.39 -36.06
N LYS A 59 7.62 -139.76 -37.33
CA LYS A 59 7.36 -138.80 -38.42
C LYS A 59 6.07 -138.02 -38.21
N LYS A 60 4.96 -138.70 -37.90
CA LYS A 60 3.65 -138.06 -37.67
C LYS A 60 3.68 -137.09 -36.47
N ALA A 61 4.49 -137.38 -35.45
CA ALA A 61 4.70 -136.48 -34.31
C ALA A 61 5.48 -135.20 -34.69
N GLN A 62 6.50 -135.28 -35.56
CA GLN A 62 7.25 -134.10 -36.01
C GLN A 62 6.40 -133.15 -36.86
N GLU A 63 5.67 -133.66 -37.86
CA GLU A 63 4.84 -132.81 -38.74
C GLU A 63 3.76 -132.04 -37.97
N PHE A 64 3.20 -132.63 -36.91
CA PHE A 64 2.22 -131.96 -36.05
C PHE A 64 2.86 -130.87 -35.17
N ALA A 65 4.08 -131.10 -34.67
CA ALA A 65 4.82 -130.13 -33.88
C ALA A 65 5.24 -128.90 -34.72
N GLU A 66 5.70 -129.10 -35.95
CA GLU A 66 6.11 -128.00 -36.84
C GLU A 66 4.93 -127.09 -37.23
N LYS A 67 3.76 -127.66 -37.55
CA LYS A 67 2.55 -126.87 -37.87
C LYS A 67 2.14 -125.96 -36.71
N LYS A 68 2.05 -126.48 -35.49
CA LYS A 68 1.77 -125.66 -34.30
C LYS A 68 2.84 -124.59 -34.05
N ALA A 69 4.11 -124.94 -34.21
CA ALA A 69 5.21 -124.00 -34.02
C ALA A 69 5.26 -122.88 -35.08
N PHE A 70 4.59 -123.04 -36.22
CA PHE A 70 4.47 -122.01 -37.26
C PHE A 70 3.28 -121.07 -37.01
N GLU A 71 2.12 -121.60 -36.63
CA GLU A 71 0.93 -120.79 -36.27
C GLU A 71 1.20 -119.87 -35.08
N GLU A 72 1.88 -120.37 -34.04
CA GLU A 72 2.17 -119.58 -32.84
C GLU A 72 3.17 -118.44 -33.12
N ARG A 73 4.16 -118.66 -34.00
CA ARG A 73 5.12 -117.62 -34.41
C ARG A 73 4.44 -116.49 -35.17
N GLN A 74 3.50 -116.78 -36.07
CA GLN A 74 2.78 -115.72 -36.79
C GLN A 74 1.95 -114.82 -35.86
N LYS A 75 1.31 -115.39 -34.83
CA LYS A 75 0.59 -114.60 -33.82
C LYS A 75 1.53 -113.66 -33.06
N VAL A 76 2.63 -114.19 -32.53
CA VAL A 76 3.62 -113.40 -31.78
C VAL A 76 4.23 -112.29 -32.65
N GLU A 77 4.50 -112.54 -33.93
CA GLU A 77 5.03 -111.51 -34.84
C GLU A 77 4.01 -110.37 -35.09
N LEU A 78 2.73 -110.70 -35.21
CA LEU A 78 1.64 -109.72 -35.34
C LEU A 78 1.47 -108.87 -34.07
N GLU A 79 1.48 -109.51 -32.90
CA GLU A 79 1.39 -108.82 -31.60
C GLU A 79 2.61 -107.92 -31.36
N MET A 80 3.82 -108.36 -31.70
CA MET A 80 5.02 -107.52 -31.59
C MET A 80 4.98 -106.31 -32.53
N LYS A 81 4.44 -106.44 -33.74
CA LYS A 81 4.29 -105.33 -34.69
C LYS A 81 3.27 -104.29 -34.21
N ASP A 82 2.12 -104.74 -33.67
CA ASP A 82 1.11 -103.83 -33.08
C ASP A 82 1.66 -103.15 -31.81
N MET A 83 2.36 -103.87 -30.94
CA MET A 83 2.98 -103.30 -29.73
C MET A 83 4.06 -102.26 -30.07
N ALA A 84 4.90 -102.51 -31.08
CA ALA A 84 5.90 -101.55 -31.56
C ALA A 84 5.25 -100.28 -32.14
N PHE A 85 4.19 -100.42 -32.93
CA PHE A 85 3.45 -99.29 -33.49
C PHE A 85 2.80 -98.42 -32.40
N ARG A 86 2.24 -99.05 -31.35
CA ARG A 86 1.68 -98.35 -30.18
C ARG A 86 2.74 -97.60 -29.39
N LEU A 87 3.91 -98.19 -29.18
CA LEU A 87 5.03 -97.53 -28.51
C LEU A 87 5.52 -96.31 -29.28
N GLN A 88 5.75 -96.43 -30.60
CA GLN A 88 6.19 -95.30 -31.42
C GLN A 88 5.18 -94.14 -31.39
N LYS A 89 3.87 -94.45 -31.52
CA LYS A 89 2.81 -93.44 -31.43
C LYS A 89 2.78 -92.74 -30.07
N ALA A 90 2.97 -93.49 -28.98
CA ALA A 90 3.02 -92.92 -27.63
C ALA A 90 4.27 -92.05 -27.39
N GLU A 91 5.43 -92.41 -27.96
CA GLU A 91 6.63 -91.58 -27.91
C GLU A 91 6.49 -90.28 -28.70
N GLU A 92 5.88 -90.34 -29.90
CA GLU A 92 5.58 -89.15 -30.71
C GLU A 92 4.59 -88.21 -30.00
N GLU A 93 3.50 -88.75 -29.42
CA GLU A 93 2.55 -87.99 -28.61
C GLU A 93 3.20 -87.39 -27.36
N GLN A 94 4.07 -88.13 -26.65
CA GLN A 94 4.80 -87.61 -25.49
C GLN A 94 5.80 -86.51 -25.89
N MET A 95 6.48 -86.62 -27.03
CA MET A 95 7.38 -85.58 -27.53
C MET A 95 6.61 -84.32 -27.94
N GLN A 96 5.44 -84.46 -28.56
CA GLN A 96 4.57 -83.33 -28.89
C GLN A 96 4.05 -82.63 -27.62
N ALA A 97 3.58 -83.39 -26.62
CA ALA A 97 3.15 -82.85 -25.34
C ALA A 97 4.28 -82.06 -24.64
N LYS A 98 5.49 -82.63 -24.52
CA LYS A 98 6.66 -81.94 -23.94
C LYS A 98 7.06 -80.67 -24.69
N LYS A 99 6.90 -80.63 -26.02
CA LYS A 99 7.13 -79.42 -26.83
C LYS A 99 6.07 -78.35 -26.54
N MET A 100 4.79 -78.73 -26.47
CA MET A 100 3.70 -77.80 -26.12
C MET A 100 3.86 -77.26 -24.69
N GLU A 101 4.22 -78.08 -23.71
CA GLU A 101 4.52 -77.63 -22.34
C GLU A 101 5.68 -76.62 -22.31
N LEU A 102 6.76 -76.86 -23.04
CA LEU A 102 7.90 -75.94 -23.16
C LEU A 102 7.51 -74.61 -23.83
N GLU A 103 6.68 -74.64 -24.87
CA GLU A 103 6.16 -73.43 -25.50
C GLU A 103 5.19 -72.66 -24.59
N PHE A 104 4.35 -73.36 -23.83
CA PHE A 104 3.43 -72.75 -22.88
C PHE A 104 4.19 -72.09 -21.72
N MET A 105 5.19 -72.77 -21.16
CA MET A 105 6.09 -72.23 -20.13
C MET A 105 6.87 -70.99 -20.62
N LYS A 106 7.32 -70.97 -21.89
CA LYS A 106 7.95 -69.79 -22.49
C LYS A 106 6.96 -68.64 -22.64
N LYS A 107 5.78 -68.89 -23.20
CA LYS A 107 4.72 -67.87 -23.36
C LYS A 107 4.26 -67.31 -22.02
N GLN A 108 4.14 -68.15 -20.99
CA GLN A 108 3.79 -67.69 -19.64
C GLN A 108 4.86 -66.75 -19.07
N ARG A 109 6.15 -67.10 -19.16
CA ARG A 109 7.24 -66.20 -18.72
C ARG A 109 7.27 -64.90 -19.51
N GLU A 110 7.10 -64.96 -20.83
CA GLU A 110 7.00 -63.74 -21.66
C GLU A 110 5.81 -62.87 -21.29
N LEU A 111 4.69 -63.45 -20.86
CA LEU A 111 3.52 -62.71 -20.38
C LEU A 111 3.78 -62.10 -19.00
N GLU A 112 4.29 -62.86 -18.04
CA GLU A 112 4.65 -62.37 -16.70
C GLU A 112 5.71 -61.25 -16.77
N ASP A 113 6.69 -61.36 -17.66
CA ASP A 113 7.71 -60.32 -17.86
C ASP A 113 7.12 -59.09 -18.58
N LYS A 114 6.16 -59.27 -19.50
CA LYS A 114 5.42 -58.15 -20.11
C LYS A 114 4.52 -57.44 -19.09
N GLU A 115 3.81 -58.18 -18.25
CA GLU A 115 2.97 -57.61 -17.18
C GLU A 115 3.82 -56.79 -16.20
N LYS A 116 4.92 -57.35 -15.66
CA LYS A 116 5.83 -56.61 -14.76
C LYS A 116 6.43 -55.36 -15.41
N ASN A 117 6.83 -55.44 -16.68
CA ASN A 117 7.36 -54.28 -17.39
C ASN A 117 6.27 -53.23 -17.65
N PHE A 118 5.04 -53.64 -17.94
CA PHE A 118 3.90 -52.75 -18.17
C PHE A 118 3.42 -52.08 -16.86
N GLU A 119 3.40 -52.81 -15.74
CA GLU A 119 3.18 -52.25 -14.40
C GLU A 119 4.26 -51.21 -14.05
N LEU A 120 5.54 -51.53 -14.27
CA LEU A 120 6.65 -50.58 -14.06
C LEU A 120 6.58 -49.35 -14.97
N GLU A 121 6.10 -49.49 -16.21
CA GLU A 121 5.92 -48.35 -17.13
C GLU A 121 4.72 -47.49 -16.74
N ILE A 122 3.62 -48.10 -16.28
CA ILE A 122 2.46 -47.40 -15.72
C ILE A 122 2.84 -46.66 -14.43
N GLU A 123 3.55 -47.31 -13.52
CA GLU A 123 3.97 -46.69 -12.25
C GLU A 123 4.89 -45.49 -12.48
N LYS A 124 5.82 -45.59 -13.43
CA LYS A 124 6.66 -44.46 -13.87
C LYS A 124 5.82 -43.32 -14.46
N LYS A 125 4.90 -43.61 -15.39
CA LYS A 125 4.02 -42.58 -15.99
C LYS A 125 3.14 -41.91 -14.94
N LEU A 126 2.55 -42.68 -14.02
CA LEU A 126 1.77 -42.14 -12.90
C LEU A 126 2.63 -41.28 -11.96
N PHE A 127 3.91 -41.61 -11.75
CA PHE A 127 4.82 -40.80 -10.95
C PHE A 127 5.24 -39.51 -11.66
N GLU A 128 5.52 -39.56 -12.97
CA GLU A 128 5.78 -38.39 -13.82
C GLU A 128 4.55 -37.45 -13.83
N GLU A 129 3.36 -37.98 -14.09
CA GLU A 129 2.11 -37.22 -14.10
C GLU A 129 1.79 -36.63 -12.72
N ARG A 130 1.97 -37.38 -11.63
CA ARG A 130 1.82 -36.86 -10.26
C ARG A 130 2.74 -35.67 -10.01
N LYS A 131 4.02 -35.74 -10.40
CA LYS A 131 4.96 -34.62 -10.28
C LYS A 131 4.54 -33.39 -11.09
N VAL A 132 4.05 -33.60 -12.32
CA VAL A 132 3.56 -32.51 -13.18
C VAL A 132 2.30 -31.87 -12.58
N ILE A 133 1.37 -32.69 -12.06
CA ILE A 133 0.16 -32.21 -11.38
C ILE A 133 0.51 -31.45 -10.09
N GLU A 134 1.40 -31.98 -9.27
CA GLU A 134 1.88 -31.36 -8.03
C GLU A 134 2.56 -30.02 -8.28
N LYS A 135 3.46 -29.92 -9.27
CA LYS A 135 4.11 -28.66 -9.66
C LYS A 135 3.11 -27.63 -10.19
N ASN A 136 2.16 -28.05 -11.04
CA ASN A 136 1.10 -27.17 -11.54
C ASN A 136 0.15 -26.70 -10.42
N LEU A 137 -0.11 -27.54 -9.41
CA LEU A 137 -0.87 -27.17 -8.22
C LEU A 137 -0.10 -26.16 -7.37
N GLU A 138 1.19 -26.38 -7.10
CA GLU A 138 2.02 -25.40 -6.40
C GLU A 138 2.08 -24.05 -7.12
N GLU A 139 2.29 -24.04 -8.44
CA GLU A 139 2.36 -22.80 -9.22
C GLU A 139 1.02 -22.06 -9.19
N ARG A 140 -0.11 -22.75 -9.37
CA ARG A 140 -1.46 -22.14 -9.24
C ARG A 140 -1.76 -21.65 -7.83
N LEU A 141 -1.36 -22.38 -6.79
CA LEU A 141 -1.54 -21.95 -5.39
C LEU A 141 -0.71 -20.71 -5.07
N LYS A 142 0.54 -20.66 -5.55
CA LYS A 142 1.42 -19.48 -5.42
C LYS A 142 0.86 -18.28 -6.18
N GLU A 143 0.36 -18.47 -7.40
CA GLU A 143 -0.23 -17.41 -8.22
C GLU A 143 -1.53 -16.87 -7.61
N ASN A 144 -2.45 -17.74 -7.18
CA ASN A 144 -3.70 -17.33 -6.54
C ASN A 144 -3.46 -16.64 -5.19
N SER A 145 -2.58 -17.19 -4.35
CA SER A 145 -2.21 -16.58 -3.06
C SER A 145 -1.58 -15.19 -3.25
N LYS A 146 -0.77 -15.01 -4.31
CA LYS A 146 -0.21 -13.70 -4.66
C LYS A 146 -1.28 -12.72 -5.13
N LYS A 147 -2.24 -13.14 -5.96
CA LYS A 147 -3.37 -12.30 -6.38
C LYS A 147 -4.25 -11.89 -5.19
N GLU A 148 -4.60 -12.82 -4.30
CA GLU A 148 -5.36 -12.49 -3.08
C GLU A 148 -4.61 -11.53 -2.14
N MET A 149 -3.28 -11.67 -2.03
CA MET A 149 -2.42 -10.72 -1.30
C MET A 149 -2.45 -9.33 -1.95
N ASP A 150 -2.24 -9.24 -3.27
CA ASP A 150 -2.20 -7.97 -4.00
C ASP A 150 -3.57 -7.26 -3.95
N GLU A 151 -4.69 -7.98 -4.10
CA GLU A 151 -6.06 -7.44 -3.98
C GLU A 151 -6.37 -6.96 -2.55
N LYS A 152 -5.97 -7.72 -1.52
CA LYS A 152 -6.07 -7.27 -0.12
C LYS A 152 -5.22 -6.03 0.13
N MET A 153 -3.99 -6.00 -0.39
CA MET A 153 -3.08 -4.86 -0.23
C MET A 153 -3.66 -3.58 -0.87
N GLN A 154 -4.23 -3.70 -2.07
CA GLN A 154 -4.90 -2.58 -2.76
C GLN A 154 -6.15 -2.10 -2.02
N SER A 155 -7.03 -3.00 -1.57
CA SER A 155 -8.24 -2.61 -0.81
C SER A 155 -7.90 -1.93 0.51
N ILE A 156 -6.86 -2.41 1.23
CA ILE A 156 -6.33 -1.79 2.45
C ILE A 156 -5.76 -0.40 2.15
N GLN A 157 -4.96 -0.24 1.10
CA GLN A 157 -4.44 1.07 0.69
C GLN A 157 -5.56 2.06 0.32
N GLU A 158 -6.62 1.60 -0.34
CA GLU A 158 -7.74 2.46 -0.70
C GLU A 158 -8.58 2.86 0.54
N GLU A 159 -8.77 1.97 1.51
CA GLU A 159 -9.35 2.31 2.81
C GLU A 159 -8.52 3.33 3.58
N PHE A 160 -7.20 3.12 3.70
CA PHE A 160 -6.31 4.06 4.38
C PHE A 160 -6.33 5.43 3.69
N ARG A 161 -6.29 5.47 2.36
CA ARG A 161 -6.41 6.70 1.58
C ARG A 161 -7.75 7.42 1.79
N LYS A 162 -8.87 6.68 1.90
CA LYS A 162 -10.20 7.26 2.20
C LYS A 162 -10.23 7.85 3.62
N LYS A 163 -9.76 7.10 4.62
CA LYS A 163 -9.65 7.56 6.02
C LYS A 163 -8.76 8.79 6.15
N GLU A 164 -7.62 8.83 5.46
CA GLU A 164 -6.72 10.00 5.43
C GLU A 164 -7.42 11.24 4.85
N LEU A 165 -8.13 11.10 3.72
CA LEU A 165 -8.93 12.18 3.13
C LEU A 165 -10.08 12.67 4.03
N GLU A 166 -10.73 11.76 4.77
CA GLU A 166 -11.75 12.11 5.76
C GLU A 166 -11.15 12.87 6.94
N TYR A 167 -10.03 12.39 7.51
CA TYR A 167 -9.31 13.08 8.58
C TYR A 167 -8.82 14.46 8.14
N GLN A 168 -8.25 14.61 6.95
CA GLN A 168 -7.81 15.90 6.42
C GLN A 168 -8.96 16.90 6.30
N LYS A 169 -10.13 16.46 5.79
CA LYS A 169 -11.34 17.31 5.73
C LYS A 169 -11.86 17.68 7.11
N GLN A 170 -11.88 16.74 8.06
CA GLN A 170 -12.28 17.03 9.45
C GLN A 170 -11.33 18.04 10.10
N GLN A 171 -10.01 17.88 9.92
CA GLN A 171 -9.01 18.83 10.43
C GLN A 171 -9.18 20.22 9.82
N GLU A 172 -9.44 20.33 8.51
CA GLU A 172 -9.68 21.62 7.86
C GLU A 172 -10.96 22.29 8.39
N GLN A 173 -12.05 21.53 8.53
CA GLN A 173 -13.32 22.03 9.05
C GLN A 173 -13.20 22.47 10.52
N LEU A 174 -12.51 21.68 11.36
CA LEU A 174 -12.20 22.03 12.74
C LEU A 174 -11.37 23.33 12.81
N LYS A 175 -10.31 23.43 12.00
CA LYS A 175 -9.45 24.63 11.96
C LYS A 175 -10.25 25.89 11.57
N ARG A 176 -11.07 25.83 10.53
CA ARG A 176 -11.97 26.93 10.14
C ARG A 176 -12.92 27.33 11.29
N SER A 177 -13.54 26.35 11.95
CA SER A 177 -14.45 26.61 13.07
C SER A 177 -13.75 27.25 14.28
N LEU A 178 -12.49 26.90 14.53
CA LEU A 178 -11.67 27.43 15.62
C LEU A 178 -11.21 28.87 15.32
N ASP A 179 -10.83 29.17 14.08
CA ASP A 179 -10.47 30.53 13.66
C ASP A 179 -11.69 31.48 13.67
N ASP A 180 -12.87 31.01 13.25
CA ASP A 180 -14.13 31.78 13.36
C ASP A 180 -14.57 31.98 14.82
N ALA A 181 -14.38 30.97 15.68
CA ALA A 181 -14.65 31.10 17.11
C ALA A 181 -13.69 32.11 17.79
N LYS A 182 -12.40 32.07 17.45
CA LYS A 182 -11.42 33.07 17.92
C LYS A 182 -11.80 34.48 17.50
N ARG A 183 -12.11 34.71 16.23
CA ARG A 183 -12.53 36.04 15.72
C ARG A 183 -13.76 36.57 16.46
N LYS A 184 -14.76 35.72 16.72
CA LYS A 184 -15.95 36.10 17.50
C LYS A 184 -15.62 36.43 18.96
N ALA A 185 -14.74 35.67 19.60
CA ALA A 185 -14.29 35.93 20.97
C ALA A 185 -13.48 37.25 21.07
N GLU A 186 -12.58 37.50 20.12
CA GLU A 186 -11.80 38.74 20.03
C GLU A 186 -12.70 39.97 19.80
N GLN A 187 -13.68 39.86 18.90
CA GLN A 187 -14.66 40.93 18.65
C GLN A 187 -15.54 41.20 19.88
N ALA A 188 -16.09 40.16 20.51
CA ALA A 188 -16.89 40.31 21.72
C ALA A 188 -16.08 40.95 22.87
N SER A 189 -14.82 40.55 23.05
CA SER A 189 -13.92 41.15 24.04
C SER A 189 -13.66 42.64 23.79
N GLN A 190 -13.47 43.03 22.52
CA GLN A 190 -13.29 44.44 22.15
C GLN A 190 -14.55 45.29 22.33
N GLN A 191 -15.74 44.75 22.07
CA GLN A 191 -17.00 45.45 22.31
C GLN A 191 -17.24 45.65 23.81
N ILE A 192 -17.13 44.59 24.62
CA ILE A 192 -17.28 44.66 26.08
C ILE A 192 -16.28 45.65 26.69
N GLN A 193 -15.04 45.71 26.17
CA GLN A 193 -14.03 46.67 26.65
C GLN A 193 -14.37 48.13 26.29
N GLY A 194 -15.07 48.38 25.18
CA GLY A 194 -15.59 49.70 24.82
C GLY A 194 -16.75 50.11 25.73
N ASP A 195 -17.76 49.25 25.85
CA ASP A 195 -18.98 49.50 26.63
C ASP A 195 -18.66 49.84 28.10
N ILE A 196 -17.74 49.11 28.73
CA ILE A 196 -17.27 49.38 30.11
C ILE A 196 -16.67 50.78 30.23
N GLN A 197 -15.88 51.21 29.25
CA GLN A 197 -15.21 52.51 29.30
C GLN A 197 -16.17 53.69 29.07
N GLU A 198 -17.23 53.50 28.29
CA GLU A 198 -18.31 54.47 28.14
C GLU A 198 -19.13 54.58 29.44
N GLU A 199 -19.43 53.45 30.09
CA GLU A 199 -20.08 53.41 31.41
C GLU A 199 -19.22 54.08 32.51
N ASP A 200 -17.91 53.82 32.55
CA ASP A 200 -16.98 54.47 33.46
C ASP A 200 -16.95 56.00 33.24
N LEU A 201 -16.83 56.47 32.00
CA LEU A 201 -16.83 57.90 31.68
C LEU A 201 -18.14 58.57 32.14
N LYS A 202 -19.28 57.94 31.86
CA LYS A 202 -20.61 58.40 32.30
C LYS A 202 -20.69 58.50 33.83
N ASN A 203 -20.22 57.48 34.54
CA ASN A 203 -20.22 57.45 35.99
C ASN A 203 -19.37 58.58 36.59
N ILE A 204 -18.16 58.81 36.06
CA ILE A 204 -17.28 59.89 36.54
C ILE A 204 -17.90 61.27 36.26
N ILE A 205 -18.46 61.51 35.07
CA ILE A 205 -19.14 62.79 34.73
C ILE A 205 -20.36 63.01 35.64
N THR A 206 -21.15 61.96 35.92
CA THR A 206 -22.34 62.03 36.78
C THR A 206 -21.97 62.37 38.23
N GLN A 207 -20.88 61.80 38.75
CA GLN A 207 -20.35 62.13 40.08
C GLN A 207 -19.79 63.55 40.14
N ALA A 208 -19.09 64.00 39.10
CA ALA A 208 -18.48 65.33 39.03
C ALA A 208 -19.51 66.47 38.85
N PHE A 209 -20.62 66.23 38.13
CA PHE A 209 -21.63 67.25 37.81
C PHE A 209 -23.07 66.81 38.15
N PRO A 210 -23.44 66.59 39.43
CA PRO A 210 -24.76 66.02 39.81
C PRO A 210 -25.99 66.87 39.45
N ILE A 211 -25.80 68.13 39.06
CA ILE A 211 -26.88 69.05 38.65
C ILE A 211 -27.19 68.89 37.15
N ASP A 212 -26.22 68.45 36.34
CA ASP A 212 -26.37 68.30 34.90
C ASP A 212 -27.19 67.05 34.54
N LYS A 213 -27.75 67.01 33.34
CA LYS A 213 -28.42 65.81 32.81
C LYS A 213 -27.51 65.14 31.80
N ILE A 214 -27.19 63.86 32.01
CA ILE A 214 -26.31 63.08 31.15
C ILE A 214 -27.16 61.98 30.51
N ASP A 215 -27.27 62.01 29.20
CA ASP A 215 -28.05 61.09 28.38
C ASP A 215 -27.13 60.29 27.47
N ASP A 216 -27.42 58.99 27.32
CA ASP A 216 -26.76 58.13 26.34
C ASP A 216 -27.34 58.40 24.95
N VAL A 217 -26.51 58.37 23.91
CA VAL A 217 -27.02 58.38 22.54
C VAL A 217 -27.45 56.97 22.16
N ALA A 218 -28.68 56.83 21.66
CA ALA A 218 -29.31 55.53 21.47
C ALA A 218 -28.49 54.59 20.55
N THR A 219 -28.14 53.42 21.08
CA THR A 219 -27.42 52.34 20.38
C THR A 219 -28.07 52.03 19.03
N GLY A 220 -27.36 52.32 17.94
CA GLY A 220 -27.81 52.12 16.56
C GLY A 220 -27.65 53.36 15.67
N VAL A 221 -27.58 54.55 16.27
CA VAL A 221 -27.13 55.76 15.54
C VAL A 221 -25.62 55.87 15.69
N LYS A 222 -24.88 55.98 14.58
CA LYS A 222 -23.45 56.32 14.61
C LYS A 222 -23.31 57.80 14.97
N GLY A 223 -23.36 58.08 16.28
CA GLY A 223 -23.27 59.40 16.90
C GLY A 223 -22.23 59.41 18.02
N ALA A 224 -22.10 60.54 18.70
CA ALA A 224 -21.26 60.70 19.89
C ALA A 224 -21.74 59.80 21.04
N ASP A 225 -20.87 59.46 21.97
CA ASP A 225 -21.13 58.40 22.95
C ASP A 225 -22.03 58.92 24.11
N LEU A 226 -21.81 60.15 24.59
CA LEU A 226 -22.60 60.77 25.68
C LEU A 226 -22.98 62.24 25.39
N ILE A 227 -24.15 62.66 25.87
CA ILE A 227 -24.62 64.06 25.81
C ILE A 227 -24.85 64.60 27.23
N GLN A 228 -24.10 65.63 27.61
CA GLN A 228 -24.25 66.35 28.89
C GLN A 228 -24.99 67.67 28.67
N THR A 229 -26.23 67.76 29.12
CA THR A 229 -26.97 69.02 29.24
C THR A 229 -26.55 69.74 30.52
N VAL A 230 -25.77 70.80 30.37
CA VAL A 230 -25.30 71.66 31.45
C VAL A 230 -26.46 72.47 32.01
N LYS A 231 -26.64 72.43 33.34
CA LYS A 231 -27.67 73.20 34.06
C LYS A 231 -27.06 74.18 35.06
N ASN A 232 -27.73 75.32 35.24
CA ASN A 232 -27.39 76.24 36.32
C ASN A 232 -27.97 75.79 37.66
N ASN A 233 -27.60 76.48 38.74
CA ASN A 233 -28.08 76.19 40.11
C ASN A 233 -29.61 76.36 40.29
N PHE A 234 -30.31 76.90 39.29
CA PHE A 234 -31.78 77.01 39.25
C PHE A 234 -32.42 75.92 38.39
N GLY A 235 -31.66 74.91 37.95
CA GLY A 235 -32.13 73.78 37.14
C GLY A 235 -32.39 74.12 35.66
N GLN A 236 -32.13 75.34 35.21
CA GLN A 236 -32.30 75.75 33.81
C GLN A 236 -31.17 75.17 32.96
N SER A 237 -31.50 74.55 31.83
CA SER A 237 -30.52 74.16 30.81
C SER A 237 -29.85 75.39 30.21
N ILE A 238 -28.52 75.36 30.13
CA ILE A 238 -27.67 76.48 29.66
C ILE A 238 -26.94 76.14 28.37
N GLY A 239 -26.55 74.87 28.19
CA GLY A 239 -25.88 74.42 26.99
C GLY A 239 -25.67 72.91 27.01
N ILE A 240 -25.13 72.40 25.91
CA ILE A 240 -24.90 70.97 25.68
C ILE A 240 -23.41 70.76 25.39
N ILE A 241 -22.81 69.85 26.15
CA ILE A 241 -21.46 69.31 25.89
C ILE A 241 -21.66 67.90 25.32
N VAL A 242 -21.11 67.68 24.14
CA VAL A 242 -21.14 66.40 23.42
C VAL A 242 -19.80 65.69 23.64
N TRP A 243 -19.84 64.43 24.01
CA TRP A 243 -18.68 63.65 24.44
C TRP A 243 -18.48 62.42 23.55
N GLU A 244 -17.23 62.14 23.18
CA GLU A 244 -16.82 60.89 22.56
C GLU A 244 -15.58 60.36 23.30
N SER A 245 -15.56 59.06 23.57
CA SER A 245 -14.47 58.31 24.19
C SER A 245 -13.87 57.38 23.15
N LYS A 246 -12.55 57.41 22.95
CA LYS A 246 -11.87 56.49 22.01
C LYS A 246 -10.60 55.91 22.62
N ASN A 247 -10.59 54.59 22.74
CA ASN A 247 -9.45 53.82 23.22
C ASN A 247 -8.91 52.92 22.11
N THR A 248 -7.92 53.44 21.39
CA THR A 248 -7.27 52.76 20.28
C THR A 248 -5.77 52.97 20.37
N LYS A 249 -4.99 52.24 19.56
CA LYS A 249 -3.53 52.33 19.57
C LYS A 249 -2.97 53.43 18.64
N SER A 250 -3.82 54.07 17.84
CA SER A 250 -3.41 55.05 16.84
C SER A 250 -4.49 56.12 16.62
N TRP A 251 -4.09 57.38 16.71
CA TRP A 251 -4.93 58.55 16.44
C TRP A 251 -5.45 58.56 14.99
N GLN A 252 -6.69 59.01 14.79
CA GLN A 252 -7.27 59.25 13.47
C GLN A 252 -8.05 60.57 13.44
N ASP A 253 -7.70 61.47 12.52
CA ASP A 253 -8.35 62.78 12.38
C ASP A 253 -9.85 62.67 12.03
N ALA A 254 -10.28 61.54 11.46
CA ALA A 254 -11.67 61.23 11.18
C ALA A 254 -12.59 61.27 12.41
N TRP A 255 -12.07 61.02 13.62
CA TRP A 255 -12.88 61.12 14.86
C TRP A 255 -13.26 62.57 15.16
N VAL A 256 -12.37 63.53 14.87
CA VAL A 256 -12.64 64.97 15.03
C VAL A 256 -13.74 65.41 14.06
N MET A 257 -13.70 64.94 12.82
CA MET A 257 -14.74 65.22 11.82
C MET A 257 -16.11 64.63 12.23
N LYS A 258 -16.14 63.34 12.65
CA LYS A 258 -17.37 62.69 13.13
C LYS A 258 -17.98 63.46 14.32
N LEU A 259 -17.18 63.80 15.31
CA LEU A 259 -17.67 64.47 16.52
C LEU A 259 -18.18 65.90 16.24
N LYS A 260 -17.67 66.59 15.20
CA LYS A 260 -18.25 67.86 14.73
C LYS A 260 -19.64 67.69 14.15
N ASP A 261 -19.85 66.67 13.32
CA ASP A 261 -21.17 66.36 12.77
C ASP A 261 -22.14 65.98 13.89
N ASP A 262 -21.68 65.25 14.90
CA ASP A 262 -22.49 64.82 16.05
C ASP A 262 -22.79 65.98 17.02
N LYS A 263 -21.85 66.93 17.19
CA LYS A 263 -22.08 68.25 17.81
C LYS A 263 -23.18 69.00 17.08
N LEU A 264 -23.14 69.06 15.74
CA LEU A 264 -24.15 69.77 14.95
C LEU A 264 -25.54 69.11 15.05
N LYS A 265 -25.64 67.78 14.89
CA LYS A 265 -26.91 67.03 15.01
C LYS A 265 -27.57 67.21 16.38
N SER A 266 -26.77 67.27 17.44
CA SER A 266 -27.22 67.37 18.83
C SER A 266 -27.46 68.80 19.31
N ASN A 267 -27.27 69.82 18.45
CA ASN A 267 -27.20 71.24 18.84
C ASN A 267 -26.21 71.51 19.99
N GLY A 268 -25.09 70.79 20.00
CA GLY A 268 -24.02 70.88 20.98
C GLY A 268 -23.25 72.20 20.90
N ASN A 269 -23.08 72.87 22.05
CA ASN A 269 -22.24 74.08 22.12
C ASN A 269 -20.76 73.72 22.08
N ILE A 270 -20.38 72.60 22.73
CA ILE A 270 -19.00 72.16 22.93
C ILE A 270 -18.90 70.66 22.61
N ALA A 271 -17.77 70.27 22.00
CA ALA A 271 -17.40 68.87 21.78
C ALA A 271 -16.13 68.54 22.56
N ILE A 272 -16.13 67.41 23.27
CA ILE A 272 -14.97 66.87 23.99
C ILE A 272 -14.70 65.44 23.52
N LEU A 273 -13.49 65.21 23.03
CA LEU A 273 -12.96 63.90 22.66
C LEU A 273 -11.96 63.43 23.73
N VAL A 274 -12.32 62.37 24.44
CA VAL A 274 -11.46 61.70 25.43
C VAL A 274 -10.71 60.57 24.75
N THR A 275 -9.38 60.57 24.78
CA THR A 275 -8.59 59.52 24.11
C THR A 275 -7.29 59.17 24.84
N SER A 276 -6.93 57.88 24.78
CA SER A 276 -5.64 57.38 25.26
C SER A 276 -4.46 57.74 24.35
N VAL A 277 -4.70 58.06 23.07
CA VAL A 277 -3.66 58.42 22.09
C VAL A 277 -3.96 59.78 21.50
N LEU A 278 -3.08 60.76 21.77
CA LEU A 278 -3.21 62.15 21.34
C LEU A 278 -2.46 62.42 20.02
N PRO A 279 -2.85 63.45 19.24
CA PRO A 279 -2.06 63.92 18.11
C PRO A 279 -0.71 64.48 18.58
N LYS A 280 0.31 64.45 17.72
CA LYS A 280 1.73 64.77 18.04
C LYS A 280 1.96 66.15 18.69
N GLU A 281 1.02 67.07 18.51
CA GLU A 281 1.08 68.46 18.99
C GLU A 281 0.51 68.63 20.41
N ILE A 282 -0.24 67.64 20.93
CA ILE A 282 -0.95 67.72 22.21
C ILE A 282 -0.36 66.70 23.19
N LYS A 283 0.09 67.17 24.36
CA LYS A 283 0.65 66.31 25.43
C LYS A 283 -0.39 65.75 26.42
N HIS A 284 -1.43 66.52 26.73
CA HIS A 284 -2.42 66.17 27.77
C HIS A 284 -3.84 66.58 27.38
N PHE A 285 -4.03 67.84 26.96
CA PHE A 285 -5.26 68.32 26.37
C PHE A 285 -5.01 69.56 25.49
N GLY A 286 -5.90 69.82 24.53
CA GLY A 286 -5.81 70.96 23.62
C GLY A 286 -6.99 71.03 22.65
N MET A 287 -7.12 72.14 21.94
CA MET A 287 -8.16 72.33 20.92
C MET A 287 -7.64 71.86 19.56
N VAL A 288 -8.28 70.85 18.98
CA VAL A 288 -8.08 70.42 17.59
C VAL A 288 -9.31 70.86 16.82
N GLU A 289 -9.16 71.85 15.94
CA GLU A 289 -10.15 72.13 14.90
C GLU A 289 -11.57 72.52 15.40
N ASP A 290 -11.73 73.07 16.61
CA ASP A 290 -12.99 73.34 17.37
C ASP A 290 -13.57 72.15 18.18
N VAL A 291 -12.80 71.07 18.32
CA VAL A 291 -13.03 69.99 19.28
C VAL A 291 -11.98 70.07 20.39
N MET A 292 -12.40 69.95 21.66
CA MET A 292 -11.46 69.81 22.76
C MET A 292 -11.02 68.34 22.86
N VAL A 293 -9.73 68.06 22.72
CA VAL A 293 -9.17 66.72 22.82
C VAL A 293 -8.40 66.60 24.14
N CYS A 294 -8.62 65.55 24.92
CA CYS A 294 -7.93 65.34 26.20
C CYS A 294 -7.70 63.87 26.54
N SER A 295 -6.68 63.60 27.36
CA SER A 295 -6.52 62.30 28.02
C SER A 295 -7.57 62.09 29.12
N PRO A 296 -7.97 60.83 29.42
CA PRO A 296 -9.00 60.52 30.42
C PRO A 296 -8.79 61.18 31.78
N GLU A 297 -7.53 61.24 32.25
CA GLU A 297 -7.12 61.85 33.52
C GLU A 297 -7.53 63.33 33.64
N TYR A 298 -7.60 64.06 32.53
CA TYR A 298 -7.92 65.49 32.49
C TYR A 298 -9.37 65.79 32.09
N ALA A 299 -10.16 64.77 31.73
CA ALA A 299 -11.52 64.93 31.21
C ALA A 299 -12.42 65.80 32.11
N ILE A 300 -12.39 65.56 33.43
CA ILE A 300 -13.20 66.31 34.40
C ILE A 300 -12.68 67.75 34.62
N ALA A 301 -11.37 67.96 34.66
CA ALA A 301 -10.80 69.30 34.77
C ALA A 301 -11.16 70.16 33.55
N VAL A 302 -10.99 69.59 32.35
CA VAL A 302 -11.34 70.21 31.07
C VAL A 302 -12.84 70.51 30.99
N ALA A 303 -13.71 69.55 31.35
CA ALA A 303 -15.15 69.76 31.38
C ALA A 303 -15.56 70.84 32.39
N THR A 304 -14.93 70.90 33.56
CA THR A 304 -15.21 71.93 34.58
C THR A 304 -14.96 73.33 34.01
N MET A 305 -13.81 73.54 33.34
CA MET A 305 -13.47 74.82 32.71
C MET A 305 -14.45 75.19 31.59
N LEU A 306 -14.84 74.22 30.76
CA LEU A 306 -15.75 74.44 29.62
C LEU A 306 -17.20 74.67 30.08
N ARG A 307 -17.63 73.98 31.14
CA ARG A 307 -18.92 74.18 31.81
C ARG A 307 -19.03 75.58 32.40
N ASP A 308 -18.01 76.05 33.13
CA ASP A 308 -18.00 77.40 33.71
C ASP A 308 -17.99 78.50 32.63
N LYS A 309 -17.31 78.26 31.50
CA LYS A 309 -17.38 79.12 30.31
C LYS A 309 -18.81 79.21 29.75
N LEU A 310 -19.55 78.11 29.63
CA LEU A 310 -20.95 78.13 29.18
C LEU A 310 -21.86 78.90 30.14
N LEU A 311 -21.71 78.67 31.46
CA LEU A 311 -22.46 79.40 32.48
C LEU A 311 -22.18 80.91 32.43
N SER A 312 -20.92 81.29 32.24
CA SER A 312 -20.48 82.68 32.13
C SER A 312 -21.04 83.37 30.88
N ILE A 313 -21.03 82.70 29.72
CA ILE A 313 -21.61 83.23 28.47
C ILE A 313 -23.11 83.47 28.63
N SER A 314 -23.86 82.48 29.14
CA SER A 314 -25.32 82.61 29.30
C SER A 314 -25.71 83.70 30.33
N LYS A 315 -24.87 83.92 31.36
CA LYS A 315 -25.05 85.04 32.29
C LYS A 315 -24.88 86.40 31.59
N VAL A 316 -23.98 86.51 30.61
CA VAL A 316 -23.82 87.71 29.78
C VAL A 316 -25.00 87.86 28.82
N GLU A 317 -25.43 86.80 28.14
CA GLU A 317 -26.59 86.81 27.23
C GLU A 317 -27.88 87.25 27.93
N LYS A 318 -28.18 86.69 29.11
CA LYS A 318 -29.31 87.12 29.96
C LYS A 318 -29.20 88.56 30.48
N SER A 319 -28.03 89.18 30.43
CA SER A 319 -27.82 90.61 30.74
C SER A 319 -27.94 91.53 29.51
N LEU A 320 -28.10 90.93 28.33
CA LEU A 320 -28.33 91.56 27.04
C LEU A 320 -29.78 91.39 26.57
N GLU A 321 -30.44 90.28 26.92
CA GLU A 321 -31.90 90.17 26.89
C GLU A 321 -32.51 91.29 27.75
N GLY A 322 -33.35 92.14 27.15
CA GLY A 322 -33.82 93.40 27.75
C GLY A 322 -33.07 94.67 27.32
N LYS A 323 -32.14 94.59 26.35
CA LYS A 323 -31.51 95.76 25.69
C LYS A 323 -31.84 95.84 24.21
N ASP A 324 -33.10 96.13 23.88
CA ASP A 324 -33.66 96.29 22.51
C ASP A 324 -33.03 97.40 21.65
N ILE A 325 -32.01 98.11 22.15
CA ILE A 325 -31.37 99.28 21.52
C ILE A 325 -30.48 98.89 20.30
N LYS A 326 -30.19 97.59 20.09
CA LYS A 326 -29.14 97.16 19.15
C LYS A 326 -29.56 96.97 17.69
N MET A 327 -30.84 96.86 17.34
CA MET A 327 -31.22 96.60 15.95
C MET A 327 -30.95 97.81 15.04
N GLU A 328 -31.26 99.03 15.48
CA GLU A 328 -30.84 100.26 14.78
C GLU A 328 -29.32 100.39 14.68
N MET A 329 -28.60 100.02 15.74
CA MET A 329 -27.13 100.18 15.80
C MET A 329 -26.42 99.23 14.83
N LEU A 330 -26.91 98.00 14.67
CA LEU A 330 -26.43 97.05 13.65
C LEU A 330 -26.74 97.53 12.24
N TYR A 331 -27.97 98.01 11.97
CA TYR A 331 -28.34 98.55 10.66
C TYR A 331 -27.47 99.77 10.27
N LYS A 332 -27.21 100.65 11.24
CA LYS A 332 -26.35 101.83 11.08
C LYS A 332 -24.87 101.48 10.90
N TYR A 333 -24.37 100.41 11.52
CA TYR A 333 -22.99 99.93 11.33
C TYR A 333 -22.80 99.19 10.00
N LEU A 334 -23.74 98.31 9.62
CA LEU A 334 -23.70 97.61 8.32
C LEU A 334 -23.84 98.57 7.13
N SER A 335 -24.60 99.65 7.31
CA SER A 335 -24.72 100.76 6.34
C SER A 335 -23.61 101.81 6.48
N SER A 336 -22.62 101.62 7.36
CA SER A 336 -21.58 102.61 7.61
C SER A 336 -20.47 102.56 6.57
N GLN A 337 -19.90 103.74 6.31
CA GLN A 337 -18.74 103.89 5.45
C GLN A 337 -17.49 103.19 6.02
N GLU A 338 -17.40 103.00 7.35
CA GLU A 338 -16.35 102.20 7.98
C GLU A 338 -16.43 100.71 7.62
N PHE A 339 -17.64 100.13 7.60
CA PHE A 339 -17.80 98.71 7.26
C PHE A 339 -17.45 98.46 5.79
N SER A 340 -17.96 99.30 4.89
CA SER A 340 -17.60 99.26 3.46
C SER A 340 -16.09 99.44 3.23
N GLY A 341 -15.47 100.39 3.95
CA GLY A 341 -14.01 100.61 3.90
C GLY A 341 -13.19 99.40 4.37
N LYS A 342 -13.60 98.74 5.47
CA LYS A 342 -12.95 97.52 5.98
C LYS A 342 -13.07 96.35 5.01
N ILE A 343 -14.23 96.17 4.37
CA ILE A 343 -14.41 95.13 3.34
C ILE A 343 -13.56 95.42 2.10
N SER A 344 -13.53 96.67 1.60
CA SER A 344 -12.65 97.04 0.49
C SER A 344 -11.18 96.79 0.82
N MET A 345 -10.73 97.20 2.00
CA MET A 345 -9.36 96.97 2.46
C MET A 345 -9.00 95.48 2.56
N MET A 346 -9.93 94.60 2.96
CA MET A 346 -9.71 93.15 2.91
C MET A 346 -9.58 92.65 1.46
N VAL A 347 -10.44 93.09 0.54
CA VAL A 347 -10.38 92.71 -0.88
C VAL A 347 -9.07 93.18 -1.53
N ASP A 348 -8.58 94.37 -1.17
CA ASP A 348 -7.30 94.91 -1.63
C ASP A 348 -6.12 94.10 -1.07
N VAL A 349 -6.16 93.71 0.21
CA VAL A 349 -5.14 92.83 0.82
C VAL A 349 -5.12 91.44 0.16
N PHE A 350 -6.28 90.83 -0.10
CA PHE A 350 -6.35 89.55 -0.82
C PHE A 350 -5.85 89.66 -2.27
N SER A 351 -6.16 90.77 -2.95
CA SER A 351 -5.70 91.02 -4.33
C SER A 351 -4.18 91.24 -4.38
N ASN A 352 -3.61 91.96 -3.42
CA ASN A 352 -2.17 92.16 -3.27
C ASN A 352 -1.44 90.86 -2.89
N LEU A 353 -1.99 90.05 -1.99
CA LEU A 353 -1.43 88.72 -1.65
C LEU A 353 -1.38 87.81 -2.88
N LYS A 354 -2.47 87.77 -3.66
CA LYS A 354 -2.53 86.98 -4.89
C LYS A 354 -1.49 87.44 -5.92
N SER A 355 -1.37 88.76 -6.13
CA SER A 355 -0.37 89.31 -7.07
C SER A 355 1.07 89.07 -6.61
N GLY A 356 1.33 89.08 -5.29
CA GLY A 356 2.60 88.69 -4.69
C GLY A 356 2.98 87.24 -4.97
N ILE A 357 2.06 86.30 -4.73
CA ILE A 357 2.25 84.87 -5.03
C ILE A 357 2.53 84.64 -6.52
N ASP A 358 1.81 85.33 -7.42
CA ASP A 358 2.03 85.24 -8.87
C ASP A 358 3.36 85.90 -9.33
N ALA A 359 3.90 86.85 -8.56
CA ALA A 359 5.23 87.41 -8.79
C ALA A 359 6.34 86.48 -8.27
N GLU A 360 6.20 85.93 -7.07
CA GLU A 360 7.14 84.96 -6.48
C GLU A 360 7.25 83.70 -7.32
N ARG A 361 6.12 83.14 -7.80
CA ARG A 361 6.11 81.97 -8.69
C ARG A 361 6.96 82.19 -9.94
N ARG A 362 6.79 83.34 -10.61
CA ARG A 362 7.58 83.71 -11.80
C ARG A 362 9.06 83.92 -11.48
N ALA A 363 9.38 84.48 -10.32
CA ALA A 363 10.76 84.67 -9.88
C ALA A 363 11.45 83.33 -9.52
N MET A 364 10.76 82.43 -8.84
CA MET A 364 11.25 81.10 -8.50
C MET A 364 11.45 80.24 -9.73
N GLU A 365 10.52 80.23 -10.68
CA GLU A 365 10.68 79.44 -11.91
C GLU A 365 11.85 79.92 -12.77
N LYS A 366 12.09 81.25 -12.82
CA LYS A 366 13.29 81.83 -13.43
C LYS A 366 14.57 81.41 -12.70
N ASN A 367 14.56 81.36 -11.37
CA ASN A 367 15.70 80.91 -10.58
C ASN A 367 15.97 79.41 -10.70
N TRP A 368 14.94 78.57 -10.78
CA TRP A 368 15.08 77.14 -11.05
C TRP A 368 15.74 76.90 -12.40
N LYS A 369 15.20 77.46 -13.50
CA LYS A 369 15.79 77.35 -14.85
C LYS A 369 17.22 77.87 -14.93
N ARG A 370 17.59 78.86 -14.11
CA ARG A 370 18.99 79.32 -14.00
C ARG A 370 19.86 78.29 -13.26
N ARG A 371 19.44 77.82 -12.09
CA ARG A 371 20.19 76.85 -11.29
C ARG A 371 20.34 75.50 -11.99
N GLU A 372 19.31 75.05 -12.67
CA GLU A 372 19.31 73.86 -13.54
C GLU A 372 20.40 73.99 -14.61
N LYS A 373 20.43 75.10 -15.35
CA LYS A 373 21.48 75.37 -16.35
C LYS A 373 22.89 75.52 -15.78
N ASP A 374 23.02 76.08 -14.58
CA ASP A 374 24.31 76.18 -13.88
C ASP A 374 24.75 74.80 -13.33
N LEU A 375 23.82 73.92 -12.96
CA LEU A 375 24.07 72.52 -12.60
C LEU A 375 24.49 71.69 -13.83
N GLU A 376 23.77 71.79 -14.95
CA GLU A 376 24.14 71.17 -16.24
C GLU A 376 25.58 71.52 -16.63
N ARG A 377 25.97 72.81 -16.51
CA ARG A 377 27.34 73.28 -16.77
C ARG A 377 28.35 72.66 -15.82
N ALA A 378 28.04 72.58 -14.52
CA ALA A 378 28.93 71.99 -13.53
C ALA A 378 29.11 70.49 -13.79
N THR A 379 28.04 69.76 -14.05
CA THR A 379 28.08 68.35 -14.44
C THR A 379 28.89 68.15 -15.72
N PHE A 380 28.63 68.93 -16.78
CA PHE A 380 29.39 68.85 -18.02
C PHE A 380 30.88 69.14 -17.83
N ALA A 381 31.23 70.13 -17.00
CA ALA A 381 32.63 70.44 -16.68
C ALA A 381 33.30 69.30 -15.89
N ILE A 382 32.60 68.69 -14.92
CA ILE A 382 33.11 67.55 -14.16
C ILE A 382 33.29 66.33 -15.09
N THR A 383 32.28 65.97 -15.89
CA THR A 383 32.39 64.87 -16.87
C THR A 383 33.51 65.12 -17.89
N GLY A 384 33.68 66.36 -18.37
CA GLY A 384 34.77 66.75 -19.25
C GLY A 384 36.15 66.61 -18.59
N MET A 385 36.31 67.09 -17.36
CA MET A 385 37.56 66.95 -16.59
C MET A 385 37.90 65.48 -16.30
N TYR A 386 36.91 64.65 -15.96
CA TYR A 386 37.12 63.21 -15.78
C TYR A 386 37.57 62.56 -17.09
N GLY A 387 36.91 62.83 -18.23
CA GLY A 387 37.32 62.30 -19.52
C GLY A 387 38.70 62.77 -20.00
N GLU A 388 39.07 64.03 -19.75
CA GLU A 388 40.41 64.56 -20.03
C GLU A 388 41.49 63.89 -19.16
N LEU A 389 41.23 63.69 -17.87
CA LEU A 389 42.17 63.03 -16.96
C LEU A 389 42.30 61.53 -17.24
N GLU A 390 41.22 60.83 -17.56
CA GLU A 390 41.27 59.41 -17.96
C GLU A 390 42.03 59.22 -19.27
N SER A 391 41.85 60.13 -20.24
CA SER A 391 42.64 60.17 -21.48
C SER A 391 44.14 60.42 -21.24
N LEU A 392 44.49 61.21 -20.22
CA LEU A 392 45.89 61.50 -19.85
C LEU A 392 46.55 60.39 -19.01
N MET A 393 45.80 59.67 -18.18
CA MET A 393 46.35 58.66 -17.27
C MET A 393 46.17 57.21 -17.75
N GLY A 394 45.28 56.93 -18.70
CA GLY A 394 45.06 55.60 -19.27
C GLY A 394 44.41 54.59 -18.31
N GLN A 395 43.85 55.06 -17.19
CA GLN A 395 43.10 54.28 -16.20
C GLN A 395 41.90 55.08 -15.70
N ALA A 396 40.81 54.40 -15.35
CA ALA A 396 39.60 55.03 -14.81
C ALA A 396 39.86 55.69 -13.46
N LEU A 397 39.21 56.82 -13.20
CA LEU A 397 39.38 57.57 -11.96
C LEU A 397 38.49 57.05 -10.81
N PRO A 398 38.95 57.11 -9.54
CA PRO A 398 38.11 56.75 -8.40
C PRO A 398 36.81 57.58 -8.36
N GLY A 399 35.66 56.89 -8.36
CA GLY A 399 34.34 57.53 -8.39
C GLY A 399 33.81 57.89 -9.79
N ALA A 400 34.55 57.62 -10.87
CA ALA A 400 34.06 57.74 -12.25
C ALA A 400 32.84 56.84 -12.51
N GLU A 401 32.74 55.71 -11.79
CA GLU A 401 31.63 54.75 -11.80
C GLU A 401 30.25 55.42 -11.70
N ARG A 402 30.13 56.55 -10.97
CA ARG A 402 28.86 57.31 -10.81
C ARG A 402 28.46 58.17 -12.02
N LEU A 403 29.37 58.35 -12.98
CA LEU A 403 29.16 59.11 -14.21
C LEU A 403 29.03 58.20 -15.45
N GLU A 404 29.21 56.88 -15.28
CA GLU A 404 29.05 55.88 -16.33
C GLU A 404 27.58 55.51 -16.60
N LEU A 405 27.31 55.05 -17.82
CA LEU A 405 25.99 54.60 -18.26
C LEU A 405 25.61 53.25 -17.61
N GLY A 406 25.11 53.32 -16.39
CA GLY A 406 24.64 52.16 -15.61
C GLY A 406 24.48 52.40 -14.11
N ALA A 407 25.05 53.49 -13.58
CA ALA A 407 25.16 53.81 -12.15
C ALA A 407 23.85 54.13 -11.41
N GLY A 408 22.69 53.81 -11.99
CA GLY A 408 21.37 54.07 -11.44
C GLY A 408 20.71 52.89 -10.73
N ASN A 409 21.38 51.73 -10.68
CA ASN A 409 20.86 50.52 -10.02
C ASN A 409 21.68 50.17 -8.78
N ASP A 410 20.93 49.75 -7.77
CA ASP A 410 21.33 48.96 -6.60
C ASP A 410 22.09 49.69 -5.47
N ASP A 411 21.29 50.31 -4.59
CA ASP A 411 21.54 50.42 -3.14
C ASP A 411 20.16 50.41 -2.42
N TYR A 412 19.47 49.27 -2.51
CA TYR A 412 18.32 48.90 -1.66
C TYR A 412 18.67 47.64 -0.87
N ASP A 413 19.77 47.69 -0.11
CA ASP A 413 20.05 46.65 0.87
C ASP A 413 19.38 46.95 2.21
N LEU A 414 18.80 45.90 2.77
CA LEU A 414 18.10 45.85 4.05
C LEU A 414 19.10 45.61 5.17
N GLU A 415 19.01 46.36 6.28
CA GLU A 415 19.44 45.88 7.60
C GLU A 415 18.38 46.24 8.66
N ASP A 416 17.84 45.17 9.27
CA ASP A 416 17.15 44.99 10.57
C ASP A 416 16.25 46.10 11.20
#